data_AF-A0AAP0GEV0-F1
#
_entry.id   AF-A0AAP0GEV0-F1
#
_cell.length_a   1.000
_cell.length_b   1.000
_cell.length_c   1.000
_cell.angle_alpha   90.00
_cell.angle_beta   90.00
_cell.angle_gamma   90.00
#
_symmetry.space_group_name_H-M   'P 1'
#
loop_
_entity.id
_entity.type
_entity.pdbx_description
1 polymer ?
#
loop_
_entity_poly.entity_id
_entity_poly.type
_entity_poly.pdbx_seq_one_letter_code
_entity_poly.pdbx_strand_id
1 'polypeptide(L)'
;MKTRVVKSNLNPVWNEQVMFLIPDPVPPLRLVSFLFHQVYDKETFSTDDRMGEAEIDIQPLVLAAKAYDNSSIFEPIQLEKWLATEDNALAKDSIITLVDGRVKQDITLKLQNVESGQLEVELECMPLSQ
;
A
#
# COMPACT_ATOMS: atom_id res chain seq x y z
N MET A 1 -4.51 -11.70 -2.32
CA MET A 1 -5.67 -10.94 -1.79
C MET A 1 -6.08 -9.90 -2.82
N LYS A 2 -7.35 -9.50 -2.90
CA LYS A 2 -7.85 -8.53 -3.90
C LYS A 2 -8.82 -7.56 -3.20
N THR A 3 -8.77 -6.27 -3.53
CA THR A 3 -9.74 -5.26 -3.08
C THR A 3 -11.04 -5.34 -3.90
N ARG A 4 -12.09 -4.63 -3.47
CA ARG A 4 -13.34 -4.55 -4.25
C ARG A 4 -13.10 -3.82 -5.56
N VAL A 5 -13.95 -4.13 -6.53
CA VAL A 5 -13.94 -3.48 -7.84
C VAL A 5 -14.83 -2.24 -7.78
N VAL A 6 -14.26 -1.06 -8.03
CA VAL A 6 -15.02 0.17 -8.25
C VAL A 6 -15.17 0.35 -9.77
N LYS A 7 -16.38 0.15 -10.29
CA LYS A 7 -16.65 0.20 -11.73
C LYS A 7 -16.71 1.65 -12.23
N SER A 8 -16.21 1.88 -13.45
CA SER A 8 -16.36 3.13 -14.20
C SER A 8 -15.89 4.39 -13.46
N ASN A 9 -14.83 4.29 -12.65
CA ASN A 9 -14.22 5.42 -11.97
C ASN A 9 -12.69 5.38 -12.13
N LEU A 10 -12.11 6.46 -12.68
CA LEU A 10 -10.67 6.63 -12.84
C LEU A 10 -9.96 7.09 -11.55
N ASN A 11 -10.73 7.52 -10.54
CA ASN A 11 -10.24 7.88 -9.21
C ASN A 11 -11.01 7.06 -8.15
N PRO A 12 -10.87 5.72 -8.16
CA PRO A 12 -11.59 4.87 -7.23
C PRO A 12 -11.12 5.12 -5.80
N VAL A 13 -12.06 5.38 -4.90
CA VAL A 13 -11.81 5.45 -3.47
C VAL A 13 -12.29 4.15 -2.85
N TRP A 14 -11.36 3.29 -2.43
CA TRP A 14 -11.70 1.99 -1.84
C TRP A 14 -12.09 2.08 -0.37
N ASN A 15 -11.34 2.83 0.44
CA ASN A 15 -11.46 2.86 1.89
C ASN A 15 -11.55 1.45 2.49
N GLU A 16 -10.72 0.54 1.99
CA GLU A 16 -10.66 -0.85 2.42
C GLU A 16 -9.43 -1.10 3.28
N GLN A 17 -9.66 -1.75 4.43
CA GLN A 17 -8.58 -2.28 5.24
C GLN A 17 -8.35 -3.75 4.89
N VAL A 18 -7.12 -4.05 4.53
CA VAL A 18 -6.65 -5.38 4.15
C VAL A 18 -5.56 -5.77 5.14
N MET A 19 -5.83 -6.79 5.96
CA MET A 19 -4.87 -7.34 6.91
C MET A 19 -4.23 -8.60 6.34
N PHE A 20 -2.91 -8.75 6.49
CA PHE A 20 -2.18 -9.95 6.10
C PHE A 20 -1.10 -10.26 7.14
N LEU A 21 -0.78 -11.54 7.27
CA LEU A 21 0.32 -12.00 8.10
C LEU A 21 1.63 -11.81 7.35
N ILE A 22 2.63 -11.24 8.03
CA ILE A 22 3.96 -11.04 7.46
C ILE A 22 4.80 -12.27 7.82
N PRO A 23 5.22 -13.09 6.84
CA PRO A 23 6.10 -14.23 7.11
C PRO A 23 7.52 -13.75 7.46
N ASP A 24 8.31 -14.62 8.10
CA ASP A 24 9.73 -14.40 8.34
C ASP A 24 10.55 -15.33 7.42
N PRO A 25 11.43 -14.80 6.54
CA PRO A 25 11.81 -13.39 6.38
C PRO A 25 10.76 -12.53 5.67
N VAL A 26 10.76 -11.22 5.94
CA VAL A 26 9.80 -10.24 5.38
C VAL A 26 10.03 -10.05 3.87
N PRO A 27 9.08 -10.43 3.00
CA PRO A 27 9.20 -10.18 1.57
C PRO A 27 8.73 -8.76 1.21
N PRO A 28 9.15 -8.21 0.06
CA PRO A 28 8.54 -6.99 -0.48
C PRO A 28 7.07 -7.24 -0.81
N LEU A 29 6.23 -6.24 -0.59
CA LEU A 29 4.81 -6.27 -0.95
C LEU A 29 4.61 -5.80 -2.38
N ARG A 30 4.02 -6.65 -3.21
CA ARG A 30 3.60 -6.30 -4.57
C ARG A 30 2.11 -5.95 -4.59
N LEU A 31 1.80 -4.72 -4.95
CA LEU A 31 0.44 -4.24 -5.19
C LEU A 31 0.20 -4.18 -6.70
N VAL A 32 -0.84 -4.86 -7.17
CA VAL A 32 -1.22 -4.87 -8.59
C VAL A 32 -2.63 -4.34 -8.73
N SER A 33 -2.82 -3.32 -9.57
CA SER A 33 -4.13 -2.71 -9.85
C SER A 33 -4.70 -3.21 -11.17
N PHE A 34 -5.99 -3.51 -11.19
CA PHE A 34 -6.73 -3.98 -12.37
C PHE A 34 -8.02 -3.16 -12.51
N LEU A 35 -8.36 -2.74 -13.73
CA LEU A 35 -9.72 -2.23 -14.01
C LEU A 35 -10.56 -3.30 -14.68
N PHE A 36 -11.65 -3.66 -14.01
CA PHE A 36 -12.66 -4.54 -14.58
C PHE A 36 -13.70 -3.69 -15.31
N HIS A 37 -13.52 -3.53 -16.62
CA HIS A 37 -14.61 -3.10 -17.48
C HIS A 37 -15.54 -4.28 -17.73
N GLN A 38 -16.50 -4.52 -16.83
CA GLN A 38 -17.67 -5.32 -17.19
C GLN A 38 -18.62 -4.42 -17.99
N VAL A 39 -18.34 -4.27 -19.27
CA VAL A 39 -19.34 -3.77 -20.22
C VAL A 39 -20.31 -4.92 -20.43
N TYR A 40 -21.48 -4.85 -19.76
CA TYR A 40 -22.65 -5.62 -20.17
C TYR A 40 -23.13 -5.05 -21.50
N ASP A 41 -22.43 -5.36 -22.58
CA ASP A 41 -23.08 -5.46 -23.87
C ASP A 41 -22.88 -6.87 -24.38
N LYS A 42 -23.96 -7.39 -24.93
CA LYS A 42 -24.10 -8.77 -25.38
C LYS A 42 -22.94 -9.08 -26.34
N GLU A 43 -22.12 -10.09 -26.02
CA GLU A 43 -21.18 -10.78 -26.93
C GLU A 43 -19.65 -10.53 -26.85
N THR A 44 -19.04 -9.96 -25.81
CA THR A 44 -17.58 -10.19 -25.64
C THR A 44 -17.14 -10.15 -24.19
N PHE A 45 -16.63 -11.28 -23.68
CA PHE A 45 -15.84 -11.32 -22.45
C PHE A 45 -14.54 -10.53 -22.69
N SER A 46 -14.58 -9.22 -22.47
CA SER A 46 -13.40 -8.36 -22.67
C SER A 46 -12.37 -8.65 -21.60
N THR A 47 -11.14 -8.90 -22.05
CA THR A 47 -9.93 -9.14 -21.27
C THR A 47 -9.76 -8.05 -20.20
N ASP A 48 -9.52 -8.43 -18.95
CA ASP A 48 -9.25 -7.47 -17.88
C ASP A 48 -8.04 -6.60 -18.24
N ASP A 49 -8.23 -5.29 -18.42
CA ASP A 49 -7.13 -4.37 -18.73
C ASP A 49 -6.37 -4.03 -17.44
N ARG A 50 -5.08 -4.42 -17.41
CA ARG A 50 -4.15 -4.06 -16.33
C ARG A 50 -3.97 -2.55 -16.31
N MET A 51 -4.10 -1.95 -15.12
CA MET A 51 -3.95 -0.50 -14.92
C MET A 51 -2.77 -0.14 -14.05
N GLY A 52 -1.73 -0.95 -14.19
CA GLY A 52 -0.42 -0.75 -13.60
C GLY A 52 -0.22 -1.46 -12.26
N GLU A 53 1.04 -1.47 -11.84
CA GLU A 53 1.52 -2.18 -10.67
C GLU A 53 2.54 -1.35 -9.89
N ALA A 54 2.67 -1.62 -8.60
CA ALA A 54 3.66 -0.99 -7.73
C ALA A 54 4.19 -2.00 -6.70
N GLU A 55 5.47 -1.90 -6.37
CA GLU A 55 6.10 -2.72 -5.33
C GLU A 55 6.53 -1.82 -4.18
N ILE A 56 6.29 -2.28 -2.96
CA ILE A 56 6.56 -1.57 -1.71
C ILE A 56 7.47 -2.45 -0.86
N ASP A 57 8.60 -1.92 -0.43
CA ASP A 57 9.38 -2.57 0.62
C ASP A 57 8.79 -2.21 2.00
N ILE A 58 8.29 -3.21 2.71
CA ILE A 58 7.73 -3.06 4.06
C ILE A 58 8.71 -3.41 5.17
N GLN A 59 9.93 -3.85 4.83
CA GLN A 59 10.93 -4.20 5.81
C GLN A 59 11.20 -3.03 6.79
N PRO A 60 11.34 -1.75 6.36
CA PRO A 60 11.53 -0.63 7.28
C PRO A 60 10.37 -0.46 8.26
N LEU A 61 9.13 -0.58 7.78
CA LEU A 61 7.91 -0.52 8.60
C LEU A 61 7.90 -1.62 9.68
N VAL A 62 8.22 -2.85 9.30
CA VAL A 62 8.22 -4.01 10.22
C VAL A 62 9.33 -3.89 11.26
N LEU A 63 10.52 -3.43 10.86
CA LEU A 63 11.63 -3.21 11.78
C LEU A 63 11.29 -2.12 12.80
N ALA A 64 10.70 -1.01 12.35
CA ALA A 64 10.18 0.03 13.22
C ALA A 64 9.12 -0.52 14.19
N ALA A 65 8.13 -1.26 13.70
CA ALA A 65 7.11 -1.87 14.55
C ALA A 65 7.70 -2.77 15.64
N LYS A 66 8.64 -3.65 15.28
CA LYS A 66 9.34 -4.52 16.25
C LYS A 66 10.14 -3.74 17.29
N ALA A 67 10.75 -2.62 16.90
CA ALA A 67 11.53 -1.79 17.81
C ALA A 67 10.66 -1.02 18.83
N TYR A 68 9.43 -0.67 18.45
CA TYR A 68 8.54 0.18 19.24
C TYR A 68 7.32 -0.54 19.85
N ASP A 69 7.21 -1.85 19.70
CA ASP A 69 6.10 -2.70 20.18
C ASP A 69 5.77 -2.54 21.68
N ASN A 70 6.78 -2.17 22.50
CA ASN A 70 6.62 -1.94 23.95
C ASN A 70 6.84 -0.48 24.38
N SER A 71 6.80 0.47 23.45
CA SER A 71 7.06 1.87 23.75
C SER A 71 5.82 2.54 24.35
N SER A 72 5.94 3.11 25.55
CA SER A 72 4.90 3.95 26.18
C SER A 72 4.98 5.40 25.69
N ILE A 73 5.22 5.57 24.40
CA ILE A 73 5.39 6.88 23.77
C ILE A 73 4.02 7.33 23.27
N PHE A 74 3.55 8.45 23.80
CA PHE A 74 2.26 9.05 23.44
C PHE A 74 2.40 10.24 22.49
N GLU A 75 3.62 10.75 22.30
CA GLU A 75 3.87 11.84 21.36
C GLU A 75 4.17 11.28 19.96
N PRO A 76 3.68 11.93 18.89
CA PRO A 76 3.96 11.49 17.54
C PRO A 76 5.46 11.65 17.22
N ILE A 77 6.13 10.56 16.88
CA ILE A 77 7.55 10.56 16.50
C ILE A 77 7.68 10.13 15.05
N GLN A 78 8.43 10.90 14.25
CA GLN A 78 8.92 10.45 12.96
C GLN A 78 10.09 9.48 13.17
N LEU A 79 9.91 8.22 12.80
CA LEU A 79 10.91 7.17 12.98
C LEU A 79 11.88 7.13 11.80
N GLU A 80 11.35 7.18 10.59
CA GLU A 80 12.13 7.02 9.36
C GLU A 80 11.44 7.72 8.19
N LYS A 81 12.21 7.93 7.12
CA LYS A 81 11.74 8.56 5.88
C LYS A 81 12.25 7.76 4.68
N TRP A 82 11.33 7.28 3.86
CA TRP A 82 11.66 6.68 2.57
C TRP A 82 11.58 7.75 1.49
N LEU A 83 12.75 8.13 0.97
CA LEU A 83 12.88 9.21 0.00
C LEU A 83 12.40 8.76 -1.38
N ALA A 84 11.63 9.61 -2.05
CA ALA A 84 11.30 9.42 -3.44
C ALA A 84 12.55 9.64 -4.31
N THR A 85 12.85 8.66 -5.16
CA THR A 85 13.97 8.71 -6.11
C THR A 85 13.46 8.38 -7.50
N GLU A 86 14.29 8.62 -8.52
CA GLU A 86 13.93 8.25 -9.90
C GLU A 86 13.84 6.72 -10.07
N ASP A 87 14.52 5.97 -9.21
CA ASP A 87 14.62 4.50 -9.27
C ASP A 87 13.53 3.76 -8.46
N ASN A 88 12.64 4.48 -7.76
CA ASN A 88 11.59 3.87 -6.96
C ASN A 88 10.19 4.33 -7.37
N ALA A 89 9.18 3.58 -6.92
CA ALA A 89 7.78 3.85 -7.27
C ALA A 89 7.16 5.00 -6.48
N LEU A 90 7.88 5.71 -5.60
CA LEU A 90 7.28 6.76 -4.78
C LEU A 90 6.99 8.02 -5.60
N ALA A 91 5.78 8.54 -5.45
CA ALA A 91 5.41 9.84 -6.00
C ALA A 91 5.94 11.00 -5.15
N LYS A 92 6.07 10.78 -3.84
CA LYS A 92 6.57 11.72 -2.83
C LYS A 92 7.21 10.94 -1.70
N ASP A 93 8.03 11.62 -0.90
CA ASP A 93 8.64 11.02 0.28
C ASP A 93 7.57 10.40 1.19
N SER A 94 7.84 9.18 1.63
CA SER A 94 7.01 8.45 2.59
C SER A 94 7.63 8.54 3.98
N ILE A 95 6.81 8.66 5.01
CA ILE A 95 7.25 8.86 6.39
C ILE A 95 6.68 7.76 7.25
N ILE A 96 7.54 7.11 8.04
CA ILE A 96 7.15 6.17 9.08
C ILE A 96 7.00 6.95 10.38
N THR A 97 5.83 6.88 10.99
CA THR A 97 5.49 7.58 12.23
C THR A 97 5.03 6.60 13.30
N LEU A 98 5.37 6.89 14.55
CA LEU A 98 4.78 6.27 15.72
C LEU A 98 3.74 7.22 16.27
N VAL A 99 2.47 6.82 16.28
CA VAL A 99 1.36 7.61 16.81
C VAL A 99 0.49 6.69 17.66
N ASP A 100 0.22 7.06 18.92
CA ASP A 100 -0.58 6.27 19.86
C ASP A 100 -0.12 4.81 20.00
N GLY A 101 1.20 4.59 20.03
CA GLY A 101 1.81 3.24 20.11
C GLY A 101 1.69 2.42 18.82
N ARG A 102 1.20 3.00 17.71
CA ARG A 102 1.04 2.34 16.41
C ARG A 102 2.04 2.87 15.42
N VAL A 103 2.73 1.97 14.72
CA VAL A 103 3.64 2.34 13.64
C VAL A 103 2.86 2.40 12.33
N LYS A 104 2.81 3.60 11.74
CA LYS A 104 2.07 3.94 10.53
C LYS A 104 2.99 4.48 9.45
N GLN A 105 2.64 4.23 8.19
CA GLN A 105 3.36 4.77 7.03
C GLN A 105 2.38 5.15 5.92
N ASP A 106 2.42 6.42 5.54
CA ASP A 106 1.69 6.93 4.38
C ASP A 106 2.56 6.82 3.12
N ILE A 107 2.00 6.25 2.06
CA ILE A 107 2.71 5.97 0.82
C ILE A 107 1.85 6.44 -0.36
N THR A 108 2.44 7.26 -1.25
CA THR A 108 1.87 7.55 -2.56
C THR A 108 2.79 6.95 -3.62
N LEU A 109 2.26 6.06 -4.44
CA LEU A 109 3.01 5.32 -5.45
C LEU A 109 2.58 5.75 -6.85
N LYS A 110 3.53 5.87 -7.76
CA LYS A 110 3.31 5.93 -9.21
C LYS A 110 3.18 4.50 -9.74
N LEU A 111 2.08 4.22 -10.40
CA LEU A 111 1.85 2.92 -11.03
C LEU A 111 2.79 2.76 -12.23
N GLN A 112 3.46 1.62 -12.30
CA GLN A 112 4.29 1.20 -13.42
C GLN A 112 3.46 0.46 -14.46
N ASN A 113 3.96 0.35 -15.69
CA ASN A 113 3.29 -0.36 -16.79
C ASN A 113 1.90 0.22 -17.16
N VAL A 114 1.70 1.52 -16.95
CA VAL A 114 0.50 2.28 -17.35
C VAL A 114 0.91 3.69 -17.77
N GLU A 115 0.13 4.36 -18.63
CA GLU A 115 0.42 5.72 -19.09
C GLU A 115 0.42 6.76 -17.95
N SER A 116 -0.49 6.58 -16.98
CA SER A 116 -0.58 7.40 -15.79
C SER A 116 -1.37 6.68 -14.70
N GLY A 117 -1.09 6.99 -13.44
CA GLY A 117 -1.81 6.44 -12.31
C GLY A 117 -1.03 6.60 -11.01
N GLN A 118 -1.73 6.93 -9.94
CA GLN A 118 -1.17 6.98 -8.59
C GLN A 118 -2.03 6.17 -7.64
N LEU A 119 -1.39 5.57 -6.65
CA LEU A 119 -2.05 4.81 -5.59
C LEU A 119 -1.62 5.39 -4.24
N GLU A 120 -2.60 5.79 -3.42
CA GLU A 120 -2.38 6.20 -2.04
C GLU A 120 -2.75 5.06 -1.10
N VAL A 121 -1.84 4.74 -0.18
CA VAL A 121 -1.99 3.64 0.79
C VAL A 121 -1.45 4.10 2.15
N GLU A 122 -2.20 3.84 3.21
CA GLU A 122 -1.71 3.88 4.59
C GLU A 122 -1.41 2.44 5.02
N LEU A 123 -0.20 2.19 5.53
CA LEU A 123 0.16 0.92 6.15
C LEU A 123 0.22 1.10 7.66
N GLU A 124 -0.37 0.16 8.39
CA GLU A 124 -0.27 0.06 9.84
C GLU A 124 0.23 -1.34 10.20
N CYS A 125 1.30 -1.42 10.99
CA CYS A 125 1.80 -2.69 11.48
C CYS A 125 1.27 -2.94 12.89
N MET A 126 0.62 -4.08 13.09
CA MET A 126 0.06 -4.49 14.38
C MET A 126 0.73 -5.78 14.86
N PRO A 127 1.08 -5.90 16.15
CA PRO A 127 1.49 -7.17 16.71
C PRO A 127 0.36 -8.19 16.62
N LEU A 128 0.71 -9.45 16.38
CA LEU A 128 -0.24 -10.54 16.51
C LEU A 128 -0.53 -10.72 18.00
N SER A 129 -1.67 -10.21 18.44
CA SER A 129 -2.18 -10.51 19.78
C SER A 129 -2.34 -12.04 19.87
N GLN A 130 -1.56 -12.68 20.73
CA GLN A 130 -1.75 -14.10 21.11
C GLN A 130 -2.98 -14.25 22.00
#